data_AF-A0A957WYW9-F1
#
_entry.id   AF-A0A957WYW9-F1
#
_cell.length_a   1.000
_cell.length_b   1.000
_cell.length_c   1.000
_cell.angle_alpha   90.00
_cell.angle_beta   90.00
_cell.angle_gamma   90.00
#
_symmetry.space_group_name_H-M   'P 1'
#
loop_
_entity.id
_entity.type
_entity.pdbx_description
1 polymer ?
#
loop_
_entity_poly.entity_id
_entity_poly.type
_entity_poly.pdbx_seq_one_letter_code
_entity_poly.pdbx_strand_id
1 'polypeptide(L)'
;MATMPVQRTSAVRLPTRLPLLAGALLALLVGLWAGLLRVGWNWPLLLPTLPLSHGPLMINGFLGTLIGLERAVALGKRWAYLAPLSAATGTLLLVLGAGGTGGTLGYFMLLLSGLLL
;
A
#
# COMPACT_ATOMS: atom_id res chain seq x y z
N MET A 1 -47.42 -10.46 11.69
CA MET A 1 -46.12 -10.51 12.41
C MET A 1 -45.07 -11.03 11.45
N ALA A 2 -44.45 -10.14 10.68
CA ALA A 2 -43.52 -10.48 9.60
C ALA A 2 -42.10 -10.60 10.16
N THR A 3 -41.51 -11.79 10.07
CA THR A 3 -40.12 -12.04 10.45
C THR A 3 -39.20 -11.39 9.42
N MET A 4 -38.49 -10.33 9.79
CA MET A 4 -37.41 -9.79 8.96
C MET A 4 -36.30 -10.83 8.83
N PRO A 5 -35.89 -11.22 7.61
CA PRO A 5 -34.77 -12.13 7.45
C PRO A 5 -33.50 -11.44 7.95
N VAL A 6 -32.88 -12.02 8.99
CA VAL A 6 -31.53 -11.64 9.44
C VAL A 6 -30.61 -11.83 8.25
N GLN A 7 -30.18 -10.72 7.62
CA GLN A 7 -29.10 -10.73 6.64
C GLN A 7 -27.87 -11.30 7.34
N ARG A 8 -27.54 -12.57 7.06
CA ARG A 8 -26.25 -13.13 7.45
C ARG A 8 -25.22 -12.22 6.82
N THR A 9 -24.51 -11.44 7.62
CA THR A 9 -23.32 -10.72 7.20
C THR A 9 -22.40 -11.78 6.60
N SER A 10 -22.35 -11.82 5.27
CA SER A 10 -21.48 -12.69 4.51
C SER A 10 -20.11 -12.52 5.13
N ALA A 11 -19.59 -13.56 5.79
CA ALA A 11 -18.29 -13.50 6.46
C ALA A 11 -17.32 -12.77 5.54
N VAL A 12 -16.92 -11.56 5.96
CA VAL A 12 -16.07 -10.71 5.13
C VAL A 12 -14.89 -11.59 4.76
N ARG A 13 -14.66 -11.81 3.46
CA ARG A 13 -13.51 -12.57 2.97
C ARG A 13 -12.24 -11.75 3.21
N LEU A 14 -11.90 -11.57 4.49
CA LEU A 14 -10.73 -10.90 5.03
C LEU A 14 -9.41 -11.61 4.68
N PRO A 15 -9.29 -12.96 4.67
CA PRO A 15 -7.97 -13.58 4.55
C PRO A 15 -7.27 -13.25 3.23
N THR A 16 -8.02 -13.09 2.13
CA THR A 16 -7.45 -12.74 0.83
C THR A 16 -6.99 -11.28 0.75
N ARG A 17 -7.49 -10.40 1.62
CA ARG A 17 -7.21 -8.95 1.61
C ARG A 17 -6.15 -8.55 2.61
N LEU A 18 -5.93 -9.39 3.62
CA LEU A 18 -4.93 -9.23 4.67
C LEU A 18 -3.52 -8.90 4.14
N PRO A 19 -2.98 -9.56 3.09
CA PRO A 19 -1.64 -9.23 2.60
C PRO A 19 -1.56 -7.82 2.00
N LEU A 20 -2.61 -7.35 1.31
CA LEU A 20 -2.66 -6.00 0.75
C LEU A 20 -2.75 -4.94 1.85
N LEU A 21 -3.56 -5.21 2.88
CA LEU A 21 -3.65 -4.35 4.07
C LEU A 21 -2.33 -4.31 4.83
N ALA A 22 -1.65 -5.45 4.99
CA ALA A 22 -0.33 -5.51 5.59
C ALA A 22 0.69 -4.70 4.78
N GLY A 23 0.65 -4.79 3.44
CA GLY A 23 1.47 -3.96 2.55
C GLY A 23 1.21 -2.47 2.71
N ALA A 24 -0.07 -2.06 2.81
CA ALA A 24 -0.44 -0.68 3.08
C ALA A 24 0.07 -0.18 4.44
N LEU A 25 -0.06 -1.00 5.49
CA LEU A 25 0.46 -0.67 6.82
C LEU A 25 1.99 -0.56 6.82
N LEU A 26 2.69 -1.44 6.11
CA LEU A 26 4.14 -1.31 5.93
C LEU A 26 4.50 -0.01 5.22
N ALA A 27 3.77 0.37 4.16
CA ALA A 27 3.98 1.64 3.47
C ALA A 27 3.79 2.85 4.40
N LEU A 28 2.75 2.80 5.25
CA LEU A 28 2.47 3.83 6.23
C LEU A 28 3.62 3.97 7.25
N LEU A 29 4.07 2.85 7.83
CA LEU A 29 5.14 2.85 8.83
C LEU A 29 6.46 3.38 8.26
N VAL A 30 6.82 2.91 7.07
CA VAL A 30 8.07 3.33 6.40
C VAL A 30 7.99 4.77 5.92
N GLY A 31 6.84 5.21 5.40
CA GLY A 31 6.64 6.60 5.04
C GLY A 31 6.64 7.52 6.26
N LEU A 32 6.14 7.08 7.42
CA LEU A 32 6.18 7.84 8.66
C LEU A 32 7.63 7.98 9.14
N TRP A 33 8.39 6.89 9.09
CA TRP A 33 9.83 6.90 9.34
C TRP A 33 10.56 7.90 8.42
N ALA A 34 10.27 7.85 7.12
CA ALA A 34 10.80 8.80 6.14
C ALA A 34 10.41 10.25 6.45
N GLY A 35 9.17 10.47 6.93
CA GLY A 35 8.65 11.78 7.31
C GLY A 35 9.35 12.37 8.54
N LEU A 36 9.63 11.53 9.56
CA LEU A 36 10.41 11.92 10.73
C LEU A 36 11.81 12.39 10.32
N LEU A 37 12.47 11.63 9.44
CA LEU A 37 13.78 12.04 8.90
C LEU A 37 13.67 13.34 8.08
N ARG A 38 12.60 13.51 7.30
CA ARG A 38 12.39 14.70 6.46
C ARG A 38 12.17 15.99 7.26
N VAL A 39 11.55 15.91 8.45
CA VAL A 39 11.39 17.08 9.34
C VAL A 39 12.67 17.39 10.14
N GLY A 40 13.76 16.65 9.92
CA GLY A 40 15.03 16.84 10.62
C GLY A 40 15.08 16.21 12.00
N TRP A 41 14.14 15.32 12.34
CA TRP A 41 14.19 14.57 13.59
C TRP A 41 15.40 13.61 13.57
N ASN A 42 16.19 13.61 14.64
CA ASN A 42 17.40 12.80 14.72
C ASN A 42 17.03 11.32 14.97
N TRP A 43 16.77 10.60 13.88
CA TRP A 43 16.35 9.20 13.86
C TRP A 43 17.32 8.36 13.01
N PRO A 44 17.38 7.02 13.18
CA PRO A 44 18.28 6.20 12.37
C PRO A 44 17.93 6.26 10.87
N LEU A 45 18.93 6.61 10.07
CA LEU A 45 18.83 6.61 8.61
C LEU A 45 19.02 5.18 8.09
N LEU A 46 17.93 4.56 7.63
CA LEU A 46 17.95 3.20 7.07
C LEU A 46 18.57 3.20 5.65
N LEU A 47 18.10 4.12 4.80
CA LEU A 47 18.59 4.30 3.42
C LEU A 47 18.82 5.78 3.15
N PRO A 48 19.85 6.16 2.35
CA PRO A 48 20.10 7.55 1.97
C PRO A 48 18.93 8.23 1.26
N THR A 49 18.18 7.47 0.45
CA THR A 49 17.06 7.97 -0.34
C THR A 49 15.73 7.99 0.43
N LEU A 50 15.66 7.38 1.61
CA LEU A 50 14.42 7.18 2.34
C LEU A 50 13.65 8.48 2.63
N PRO A 51 14.29 9.58 3.08
CA PRO A 51 13.56 10.83 3.37
C PRO A 51 12.87 11.41 2.12
N LEU A 52 13.46 11.22 0.94
CA LEU A 52 12.88 11.64 -0.34
C LEU A 52 11.70 10.75 -0.75
N SER A 53 11.67 9.51 -0.29
CA SER A 53 10.60 8.54 -0.59
C SER A 53 9.32 8.75 0.22
N HIS A 54 9.28 9.68 1.20
CA HIS A 54 8.09 9.92 2.03
C HIS A 54 6.80 10.11 1.22
N GLY A 55 6.83 11.01 0.23
CA GLY A 55 5.67 11.30 -0.62
C GLY A 55 5.18 10.09 -1.42
N PRO A 56 6.06 9.44 -2.23
CA PRO A 56 5.70 8.23 -2.96
C PRO A 56 5.18 7.09 -2.06
N LEU A 57 5.77 6.89 -0.88
CA LEU A 57 5.32 5.86 0.08
C LEU A 57 3.94 6.18 0.65
N MET A 58 3.67 7.44 0.99
CA MET A 58 2.37 7.85 1.54
C MET A 58 1.25 7.82 0.49
N ILE A 59 1.49 8.36 -0.70
CA ILE A 59 0.47 8.50 -1.74
C ILE A 59 0.28 7.19 -2.49
N ASN A 60 1.33 6.67 -3.13
CA ASN A 60 1.19 5.47 -3.97
C ASN A 60 1.25 4.19 -3.13
N GLY A 61 2.11 4.13 -2.11
CA GLY A 61 2.27 2.95 -1.27
C GLY A 61 1.10 2.70 -0.33
N PHE A 62 0.77 3.68 0.52
CA PHE A 62 -0.31 3.54 1.51
C PHE A 62 -1.69 3.87 0.92
N LEU A 63 -1.92 5.13 0.55
CA LEU A 63 -3.23 5.61 0.11
C LEU A 63 -3.69 4.91 -1.18
N GLY A 64 -2.80 4.73 -2.15
CA GLY A 64 -3.06 4.02 -3.40
C GLY A 64 -3.48 2.56 -3.15
N THR A 65 -2.79 1.84 -2.26
CA THR A 65 -3.19 0.48 -1.88
C THR A 65 -4.57 0.47 -1.22
N LEU A 66 -4.86 1.41 -0.31
CA LEU A 66 -6.13 1.45 0.41
C LEU A 66 -7.31 1.78 -0.52
N ILE A 67 -7.19 2.86 -1.30
CA ILE A 67 -8.22 3.29 -2.27
C ILE A 67 -8.41 2.20 -3.34
N GLY A 68 -7.31 1.65 -3.88
CA GLY A 68 -7.36 0.59 -4.88
C GLY A 68 -8.06 -0.66 -4.34
N LEU A 69 -7.79 -1.02 -3.09
CA LEU A 69 -8.46 -2.13 -2.41
C LEU A 69 -9.95 -1.83 -2.23
N GLU A 70 -10.32 -0.68 -1.66
CA GLU A 70 -11.72 -0.26 -1.49
C GLU A 70 -12.50 -0.30 -2.79
N ARG A 71 -11.93 0.24 -3.88
CA ARG A 71 -12.51 0.20 -5.22
C ARG A 71 -12.64 -1.23 -5.74
N ALA A 72 -11.64 -2.08 -5.55
CA ALA A 72 -11.71 -3.48 -5.95
C ALA A 72 -12.78 -4.27 -5.19
N VAL A 73 -13.00 -3.94 -3.91
CA VAL A 73 -14.09 -4.48 -3.11
C VAL A 73 -15.45 -4.02 -3.62
N ALA A 74 -15.60 -2.72 -3.88
CA ALA A 74 -16.83 -2.12 -4.37
C ALA A 74 -17.23 -2.65 -5.76
N LEU A 75 -16.26 -2.80 -6.66
CA LEU A 75 -16.48 -3.31 -8.02
C LEU A 75 -16.69 -4.82 -8.08
N GLY A 76 -16.17 -5.58 -7.10
CA GLY A 76 -16.26 -7.04 -7.08
C GLY A 76 -15.50 -7.75 -8.21
N LYS A 77 -14.67 -7.03 -8.99
CA LYS A 77 -13.93 -7.58 -10.15
C LYS A 77 -12.48 -7.89 -9.80
N ARG A 78 -11.96 -9.02 -10.29
CA ARG A 78 -10.58 -9.48 -10.02
C ARG A 78 -9.49 -8.54 -10.57
N TRP A 79 -9.72 -7.91 -11.73
CA TRP A 79 -8.75 -7.00 -12.34
C TRP A 79 -8.52 -5.71 -11.53
N ALA A 80 -9.50 -5.29 -10.73
CA ALA A 80 -9.37 -4.09 -9.90
C ALA A 80 -8.33 -4.27 -8.77
N TYR A 81 -7.89 -5.50 -8.48
CA TYR A 81 -6.82 -5.77 -7.52
C TYR A 81 -5.41 -5.53 -8.09
N LEU A 82 -5.25 -5.27 -9.39
CA LEU A 82 -3.94 -5.00 -9.98
C LEU A 82 -3.31 -3.71 -9.42
N ALA A 83 -4.12 -2.66 -9.23
CA ALA A 83 -3.68 -1.39 -8.68
C ALA A 83 -3.14 -1.49 -7.23
N PRO A 84 -3.89 -2.06 -6.27
CA PRO A 84 -3.38 -2.21 -4.90
C PRO A 84 -2.23 -3.22 -4.81
N LEU A 85 -2.19 -4.23 -5.69
CA LEU A 85 -1.11 -5.21 -5.71
C LEU A 85 0.20 -4.59 -6.20
N SER A 86 0.17 -3.77 -7.24
CA SER A 86 1.37 -3.05 -7.71
C SER A 86 1.89 -2.07 -6.66
N ALA A 87 1.02 -1.34 -5.95
CA ALA A 87 1.43 -0.45 -4.87
C ALA A 87 2.08 -1.19 -3.70
N ALA A 88 1.46 -2.28 -3.22
CA ALA A 88 1.99 -3.08 -2.13
C ALA A 88 3.34 -3.71 -2.52
N THR A 89 3.46 -4.24 -3.73
CA THR A 89 4.71 -4.85 -4.22
C THR A 89 5.80 -3.80 -4.42
N GLY A 90 5.46 -2.62 -4.96
CA GLY A 90 6.40 -1.50 -5.12
C GLY A 90 6.93 -0.99 -3.79
N THR A 91 6.08 -0.94 -2.77
CA THR A 91 6.49 -0.62 -1.39
C THR A 91 7.46 -1.69 -0.86
N LEU A 92 7.12 -2.97 -0.98
CA LEU A 92 7.99 -4.07 -0.52
C LEU A 92 9.35 -4.05 -1.21
N LEU A 93 9.39 -3.83 -2.52
CA LEU A 93 10.61 -3.70 -3.31
C LEU A 93 11.47 -2.51 -2.85
N LEU A 94 10.86 -1.40 -2.47
CA LEU A 94 11.58 -0.21 -2.00
C LEU A 94 12.16 -0.43 -0.60
N VAL A 95 11.45 -1.16 0.26
CA VAL A 95 11.88 -1.49 1.63
C VAL A 95 12.98 -2.57 1.62
N LEU A 96 12.83 -3.60 0.81
CA LEU A 96 13.73 -4.75 0.75
C LEU A 96 14.93 -4.53 -0.19
N GLY A 97 14.74 -3.73 -1.25
CA GLY A 97 15.71 -3.47 -2.31
C GLY A 97 16.54 -2.22 -2.08
N ALA A 98 17.07 -2.06 -0.86
CA ALA A 98 17.90 -0.95 -0.46
C ALA A 98 19.19 -0.85 -1.28
N GLY A 99 19.20 0.02 -2.29
CA GLY A 99 20.41 0.49 -2.98
C GLY A 99 20.72 -0.10 -4.37
N GLY A 100 19.82 -0.89 -4.98
CA GLY A 100 20.06 -1.52 -6.29
C GLY A 100 18.85 -1.51 -7.24
N THR A 101 18.82 -2.43 -8.19
CA THR A 101 17.70 -2.63 -9.15
C THR A 101 16.35 -2.83 -8.47
N GLY A 102 16.31 -3.40 -7.26
CA GLY A 102 15.08 -3.55 -6.48
C GLY A 102 14.42 -2.22 -6.12
N GLY A 103 15.20 -1.20 -5.75
CA GLY A 103 14.68 0.12 -5.43
C GLY A 103 14.10 0.85 -6.66
N THR A 104 14.77 0.75 -7.82
CA THR A 104 14.24 1.34 -9.06
C THR A 104 12.95 0.65 -9.51
N LEU A 105 12.92 -0.69 -9.47
CA LEU A 105 11.69 -1.47 -9.70
C LEU A 105 10.57 -1.07 -8.72
N GLY A 106 10.91 -0.82 -7.45
CA GLY A 106 9.97 -0.31 -6.45
C GLY A 106 9.32 1.01 -6.88
N TYR A 107 10.12 1.99 -7.31
CA TYR A 107 9.59 3.25 -7.84
C TYR A 107 8.73 3.07 -9.09
N PHE A 108 9.14 2.21 -10.04
CA PHE A 108 8.33 1.92 -11.22
C PHE A 108 6.97 1.29 -10.87
N MET A 109 6.93 0.39 -9.89
CA MET A 109 5.69 -0.21 -9.44
C MET A 109 4.77 0.78 -8.72
N LEU A 110 5.34 1.70 -7.92
CA LEU A 110 4.57 2.78 -7.30
C LEU A 110 3.99 3.74 -8.35
N LEU A 111 4.75 4.07 -9.39
CA LEU A 111 4.27 4.85 -10.53
C LEU A 111 3.13 4.12 -11.27
N LEU A 112 3.33 2.83 -11.56
CA LEU A 112 2.35 2.00 -12.26
C LEU A 112 1.05 1.88 -11.46
N SER A 113 1.14 1.79 -10.13
CA SER A 113 -0.06 1.78 -9.29
C SER A 113 -0.88 3.06 -9.45
N GLY A 114 -0.24 4.23 -9.44
CA GLY A 114 -0.93 5.51 -9.66
C GLY A 114 -1.67 5.58 -11.01
N LEU A 115 -1.20 4.89 -12.03
CA LEU A 115 -1.88 4.79 -13.33
C LEU A 115 -3.05 3.79 -13.33
N LEU A 116 -3.00 2.78 -12.46
CA LEU A 116 -4.01 1.72 -12.37
C LEU A 116 -5.16 2.06 -11.41
N LEU A 117 -4.99 3.05 -10.52
CA LEU A 117 -6.04 3.63 -9.69
C LEU A 117 -6.95 4.52 -10.54
#